data_AF-A0A0D2IM58-F1
#
_entry.id   AF-A0A0D2IM58-F1
#
_cell.length_a   1.000
_cell.length_b   1.000
_cell.length_c   1.000
_cell.angle_alpha   90.00
_cell.angle_beta   90.00
_cell.angle_gamma   90.00
#
_symmetry.space_group_name_H-M   'P 1'
#
loop_
_entity.id
_entity.type
_entity.pdbx_description
1 polymer ?
#
loop_
_entity_poly.entity_id
_entity_poly.type
_entity_poly.pdbx_seq_one_letter_code
_entity_poly.pdbx_strand_id
1 'polypeptide(L)'
;MRQLLRSNTERYVDIISGVNDTAEDLIKSIEEGHEEVSPSTVFAVACILDKVPFINGSPQNTFVPGDIDLAEKHGAFIGGDDFKSAPKQFRSKEISMSNVVDDMVAANTVLYRKGEHPDHCVVIKYMPAVGDNKRALDEYYAEIFLGGHQTISIFNVCEDSLLASPLIIDLAIVAEMMTRISWKTESANDYKGFQSVLSILSYMLKHDLPSFDIHIETTLLVTLANHYRANHYR
;
A
#
# COMPACT_ATOMS: atom_id res chain seq x y z
N MET A 1 7.43 18.88 10.97
CA MET A 1 6.34 18.28 10.17
C MET A 1 6.95 17.07 9.50
N ARG A 2 6.63 15.84 9.97
CA ARG A 2 7.20 14.59 9.43
C ARG A 2 6.52 14.30 8.09
N GLN A 3 7.30 14.01 7.04
CA GLN A 3 6.92 14.27 5.65
C GLN A 3 6.08 13.13 5.06
N LEU A 4 4.89 13.49 4.60
CA LEU A 4 3.99 12.64 3.83
C LEU A 4 3.94 13.15 2.39
N LEU A 5 4.12 12.27 1.41
CA LEU A 5 3.98 12.64 0.01
C LEU A 5 2.50 12.64 -0.42
N ARG A 6 1.97 13.83 -0.76
CA ARG A 6 0.67 14.02 -1.44
C ARG A 6 0.84 14.82 -2.74
N SER A 7 1.89 14.54 -3.49
CA SER A 7 2.10 15.12 -4.82
C SER A 7 1.25 14.41 -5.88
N ASN A 8 1.26 14.96 -7.09
CA ASN A 8 0.71 14.26 -8.25
C ASN A 8 1.33 12.86 -8.32
N THR A 9 0.50 11.88 -8.67
CA THR A 9 0.99 10.53 -8.91
C THR A 9 2.05 10.55 -10.01
N GLU A 10 3.05 9.68 -9.92
CA GLU A 10 4.14 9.54 -10.88
C GLU A 10 4.05 8.21 -11.64
N ARG A 11 4.64 8.16 -12.85
CA ARG A 11 4.74 6.89 -13.58
C ARG A 11 5.51 5.87 -12.74
N TYR A 12 5.30 4.59 -13.05
CA TYR A 12 6.19 3.57 -12.50
C TYR A 12 7.59 3.76 -13.08
N VAL A 13 8.59 3.59 -12.23
CA VAL A 13 9.99 3.49 -12.62
C VAL A 13 10.36 2.03 -12.85
N ASP A 14 11.22 1.79 -13.82
CA ASP A 14 11.71 0.44 -14.12
C ASP A 14 12.75 0.01 -13.08
N ILE A 15 12.65 -1.24 -12.61
CA ILE A 15 13.63 -1.82 -11.69
C ILE A 15 14.79 -2.38 -12.52
N ILE A 16 15.95 -1.73 -12.45
CA ILE A 16 17.14 -2.01 -13.26
C ILE A 16 18.30 -2.35 -12.32
N SER A 17 18.96 -3.47 -12.57
CA SER A 17 20.11 -3.89 -11.76
C SER A 17 21.32 -2.97 -11.98
N GLY A 18 21.97 -2.58 -10.88
CA GLY A 18 23.06 -1.60 -10.86
C GLY A 18 22.59 -0.14 -10.94
N VAL A 19 21.29 0.13 -10.83
CA VAL A 19 20.71 1.48 -10.85
C VAL A 19 19.88 1.72 -9.59
N ASN A 20 18.86 0.90 -9.33
CA ASN A 20 17.92 1.10 -8.21
C ASN A 20 17.63 -0.20 -7.44
N ASP A 21 18.52 -1.18 -7.55
CA ASP A 21 18.45 -2.47 -6.86
C ASP A 21 19.11 -2.46 -5.48
N THR A 22 20.17 -1.68 -5.27
CA THR A 22 20.87 -1.56 -3.97
C THR A 22 20.90 -0.13 -3.46
N ALA A 23 21.12 0.06 -2.15
CA ALA A 23 21.24 1.38 -1.56
C ALA A 23 22.39 2.21 -2.16
N GLU A 24 23.53 1.57 -2.42
CA GLU A 24 24.71 2.21 -2.99
C GLU A 24 24.48 2.64 -4.44
N ASP A 25 23.89 1.74 -5.25
CA ASP A 25 23.59 2.03 -6.66
C ASP A 25 22.52 3.12 -6.79
N LEU A 26 21.53 3.14 -5.88
CA LEU A 26 20.50 4.18 -5.87
C LEU A 26 21.07 5.56 -5.56
N ILE A 27 21.92 5.69 -4.53
CA ILE A 27 22.58 6.96 -4.20
C ILE A 27 23.42 7.44 -5.38
N LYS A 28 24.19 6.55 -5.99
CA LYS A 28 24.99 6.87 -7.17
C LYS A 28 24.12 7.33 -8.35
N SER A 29 23.00 6.65 -8.60
CA SER A 29 22.07 7.02 -9.67
C SER A 29 21.43 8.39 -9.45
N ILE A 30 21.21 8.78 -8.19
CA ILE A 30 20.74 10.13 -7.83
C ILE A 30 21.82 11.17 -8.14
N GLU A 31 23.08 10.91 -7.80
CA GLU A 31 24.21 11.81 -8.08
C GLU A 31 24.44 11.98 -9.59
N GLU A 32 24.27 10.92 -10.37
CA GLU A 32 24.42 10.92 -11.83
C GLU A 32 23.18 11.49 -12.57
N GLY A 33 22.05 11.64 -11.88
CA GLY A 33 20.80 12.16 -12.46
C GLY A 33 20.11 11.20 -13.41
N HIS A 34 20.09 9.90 -13.10
CA HIS A 34 19.51 8.86 -13.95
C HIS A 34 17.99 9.05 -14.19
N GLU A 35 17.49 8.75 -15.39
CA GLU A 35 16.08 9.03 -15.79
C GLU A 35 15.03 8.21 -15.02
N GLU A 36 15.42 7.05 -14.49
CA GLU A 36 14.57 6.19 -13.65
C GLU A 36 14.62 6.56 -12.15
N VAL A 37 15.26 7.67 -11.79
CA VAL A 37 15.16 8.26 -10.45
C VAL A 37 14.01 9.27 -10.46
N SER A 38 12.91 8.92 -9.80
CA SER A 38 11.76 9.80 -9.69
C SER A 38 11.97 10.86 -8.60
N PRO A 39 11.27 12.01 -8.67
CA PRO A 39 11.27 12.97 -7.57
C PRO A 39 10.82 12.34 -6.24
N SER A 40 9.82 11.44 -6.26
CA SER A 40 9.39 10.74 -5.04
C SER A 40 10.49 9.89 -4.42
N THR A 41 11.30 9.19 -5.23
CA THR A 41 12.47 8.43 -4.76
C THR A 41 13.51 9.35 -4.11
N VAL A 42 13.82 10.51 -4.69
CA VAL A 42 14.74 11.48 -4.08
C VAL A 42 14.23 11.97 -2.72
N PHE A 43 12.92 12.22 -2.60
CA PHE A 43 12.31 12.59 -1.32
C PHE A 43 12.36 11.47 -0.29
N ALA A 44 12.12 10.21 -0.71
CA ALA A 44 12.22 9.05 0.15
C ALA A 44 13.63 8.88 0.71
N VAL A 45 14.65 8.92 -0.16
CA VAL A 45 16.07 8.85 0.21
C VAL A 45 16.44 9.95 1.20
N ALA A 46 16.06 11.20 0.94
CA ALA A 46 16.32 12.31 1.86
C ALA A 46 15.71 12.06 3.26
N CYS A 47 14.47 11.58 3.33
CA CYS A 47 13.82 11.26 4.59
C CYS A 47 14.49 10.10 5.33
N ILE A 48 14.92 9.07 4.60
CA ILE A 48 15.64 7.92 5.15
C ILE A 48 16.97 8.37 5.77
N LEU A 49 17.75 9.18 5.06
CA LEU A 49 19.02 9.72 5.55
C LEU A 49 18.85 10.61 6.78
N ASP A 50 17.78 11.39 6.84
CA ASP A 50 17.41 12.23 7.99
C ASP A 50 16.72 11.44 9.13
N LYS A 51 16.52 10.12 8.97
CA LYS A 51 15.79 9.24 9.91
C LYS A 51 14.37 9.75 10.23
N VAL A 52 13.72 10.34 9.24
CA VAL A 52 12.33 10.78 9.32
C VAL A 52 11.46 9.70 8.68
N PRO A 53 10.41 9.20 9.36
CA PRO A 53 9.47 8.28 8.74
C PRO A 53 8.88 8.87 7.46
N PHE A 54 8.94 8.13 6.37
CA PHE A 54 8.39 8.53 5.07
C PHE A 54 7.23 7.62 4.69
N ILE A 55 6.12 8.24 4.29
CA ILE A 55 4.93 7.51 3.87
C ILE A 55 4.54 7.95 2.46
N ASN A 56 4.43 6.98 1.54
CA ASN A 56 3.96 7.22 0.19
C ASN A 56 2.44 7.06 0.12
N GLY A 57 1.75 8.18 -0.08
CA GLY A 57 0.31 8.22 -0.24
C GLY A 57 -0.20 8.00 -1.67
N SER A 58 0.68 7.79 -2.63
CA SER A 58 0.33 7.70 -4.05
C SER A 58 0.74 6.34 -4.63
N PRO A 59 0.08 5.85 -5.69
CA PRO A 59 0.26 4.47 -6.16
C PRO A 59 1.55 4.19 -6.94
N GLN A 60 2.41 5.17 -7.20
CA GLN A 60 3.69 4.92 -7.86
C GLN A 60 4.61 4.05 -6.98
N ASN A 61 5.46 3.25 -7.61
CA ASN A 61 6.44 2.38 -6.95
C ASN A 61 7.65 3.17 -6.43
N THR A 62 7.42 4.13 -5.53
CA THR A 62 8.50 4.96 -4.94
C THR A 62 9.57 4.09 -4.30
N PHE A 63 9.16 3.03 -3.61
CA PHE A 63 10.05 2.15 -2.84
C PHE A 63 10.63 1.04 -3.70
N VAL A 64 11.64 1.39 -4.49
CA VAL A 64 12.46 0.43 -5.22
C VAL A 64 13.32 -0.40 -4.26
N PRO A 65 13.88 -1.55 -4.66
CA PRO A 65 14.68 -2.39 -3.76
C PRO A 65 15.83 -1.65 -3.07
N GLY A 66 16.47 -0.70 -3.77
CA GLY A 66 17.52 0.14 -3.19
C GLY A 66 17.02 1.06 -2.06
N ASP A 67 15.79 1.57 -2.13
CA ASP A 67 15.19 2.38 -1.05
C ASP A 67 14.90 1.55 0.19
N ILE A 68 14.41 0.32 -0.01
CA ILE A 68 14.13 -0.62 1.10
C ILE A 68 15.44 -1.00 1.80
N ASP A 69 16.48 -1.36 1.04
CA ASP A 69 17.81 -1.64 1.58
C ASP A 69 18.39 -0.43 2.32
N LEU A 70 18.25 0.78 1.77
CA LEU A 70 18.72 2.00 2.42
C LEU A 70 17.99 2.27 3.75
N ALA A 71 16.67 2.06 3.78
CA ALA A 71 15.85 2.21 4.98
C ALA A 71 16.22 1.20 6.07
N GLU A 72 16.54 -0.04 5.70
CA GLU A 72 17.04 -1.07 6.62
C GLU A 72 18.42 -0.70 7.19
N LYS A 73 19.36 -0.27 6.34
CA LYS A 73 20.69 0.18 6.75
C LYS A 73 20.67 1.35 7.73
N HIS A 74 19.71 2.27 7.57
CA HIS A 74 19.60 3.48 8.41
C HIS A 74 18.65 3.32 9.60
N GLY A 75 17.89 2.21 9.67
CA GLY A 75 16.82 2.00 10.65
C GLY A 75 15.72 3.06 10.55
N ALA A 76 15.44 3.54 9.33
CA ALA A 76 14.39 4.52 9.06
C ALA A 76 13.08 3.80 8.71
N PHE A 77 11.96 4.42 9.03
CA PHE A 77 10.65 3.84 8.74
C PHE A 77 10.09 4.31 7.40
N ILE A 78 9.62 3.36 6.62
CA ILE A 78 8.92 3.57 5.36
C ILE A 78 7.57 2.87 5.35
N GLY A 79 6.58 3.44 4.65
CA GLY A 79 5.25 2.85 4.49
C GLY A 79 4.53 3.35 3.24
N GLY A 80 3.71 2.51 2.64
CA GLY A 80 3.06 2.77 1.34
C GLY A 80 2.58 1.46 0.72
N ASP A 81 1.89 1.46 -0.43
CA ASP A 81 1.59 2.57 -1.35
C ASP A 81 0.07 2.84 -1.50
N ASP A 82 -0.27 4.04 -1.98
CA ASP A 82 -1.62 4.52 -2.34
C ASP A 82 -2.62 4.73 -1.18
N PHE A 83 -3.09 5.97 -1.06
CA PHE A 83 -4.28 6.29 -0.29
C PHE A 83 -5.53 5.66 -0.89
N LYS A 84 -6.57 5.51 -0.07
CA LYS A 84 -7.87 5.03 -0.55
C LYS A 84 -8.58 5.95 -1.58
N SER A 85 -7.98 7.05 -2.05
CA SER A 85 -8.56 8.02 -3.00
C SER A 85 -7.47 8.80 -3.79
N ALA A 86 -7.33 8.68 -5.12
CA ALA A 86 -7.48 9.83 -6.06
C ALA A 86 -7.16 9.43 -7.54
N PRO A 87 -7.73 10.03 -8.61
CA PRO A 87 -7.90 9.39 -9.92
C PRO A 87 -6.82 9.58 -11.03
N LYS A 88 -5.70 10.30 -10.83
CA LYS A 88 -4.98 10.91 -11.98
C LYS A 88 -3.92 10.08 -12.70
N GLN A 89 -3.65 8.83 -12.31
CA GLN A 89 -2.84 7.92 -13.12
C GLN A 89 -3.45 6.53 -13.16
N PHE A 90 -4.05 6.25 -14.30
CA PHE A 90 -4.97 5.14 -14.48
C PHE A 90 -4.31 3.78 -14.21
N ARG A 91 -3.13 3.52 -14.81
CA ARG A 91 -2.47 2.21 -14.73
C ARG A 91 -1.98 1.87 -13.32
N SER A 92 -1.26 2.80 -12.67
CA SER A 92 -0.79 2.65 -11.29
C SER A 92 -1.93 2.37 -10.32
N LYS A 93 -3.07 3.04 -10.54
CA LYS A 93 -4.24 2.92 -9.67
C LYS A 93 -5.14 1.73 -9.98
N GLU A 94 -5.23 1.34 -11.25
CA GLU A 94 -5.91 0.13 -11.67
C GLU A 94 -5.28 -1.10 -11.02
N ILE A 95 -3.94 -1.14 -10.96
CA ILE A 95 -3.18 -2.20 -10.28
C ILE A 95 -3.50 -2.21 -8.78
N SER A 96 -3.38 -1.07 -8.08
CA SER A 96 -3.65 -1.02 -6.63
C SER A 96 -5.10 -1.34 -6.27
N MET A 97 -6.07 -1.03 -7.15
CA MET A 97 -7.48 -1.33 -6.92
C MET A 97 -7.89 -2.74 -7.32
N SER A 98 -7.14 -3.41 -8.20
CA SER A 98 -7.46 -4.77 -8.64
C SER A 98 -6.93 -5.85 -7.70
N ASN A 99 -5.76 -5.61 -7.09
CA ASN A 99 -5.10 -6.62 -6.25
C ASN A 99 -5.84 -6.92 -4.93
N VAL A 100 -6.78 -6.06 -4.51
CA VAL A 100 -7.47 -6.20 -3.21
C VAL A 100 -8.37 -7.43 -3.10
N VAL A 101 -8.75 -8.05 -4.22
CA VAL A 101 -9.61 -9.25 -4.23
C VAL A 101 -8.83 -10.55 -4.37
N ASP A 102 -7.55 -10.50 -4.76
CA ASP A 102 -6.76 -11.69 -5.09
C ASP A 102 -6.56 -12.60 -3.88
N ASP A 103 -6.31 -12.02 -2.69
CA ASP A 103 -6.17 -12.77 -1.45
C ASP A 103 -7.46 -13.51 -1.08
N MET A 104 -8.63 -12.89 -1.33
CA MET A 104 -9.94 -13.49 -1.02
C MET A 104 -10.25 -14.69 -1.91
N VAL A 105 -9.91 -14.56 -3.19
CA VAL A 105 -10.07 -15.62 -4.19
C VAL A 105 -9.15 -16.79 -3.84
N ALA A 106 -7.88 -16.50 -3.54
CA ALA A 106 -6.90 -17.52 -3.14
C ALA A 106 -7.27 -18.24 -1.83
N ALA A 107 -7.90 -17.53 -0.89
CA ALA A 107 -8.31 -18.08 0.40
C ALA A 107 -9.47 -19.09 0.30
N ASN A 108 -10.30 -19.04 -0.74
CA ASN A 108 -11.50 -19.87 -0.86
C ASN A 108 -11.47 -20.81 -2.07
N THR A 109 -10.79 -21.94 -1.90
CA THR A 109 -10.66 -23.00 -2.91
C THR A 109 -11.94 -23.81 -3.16
N VAL A 110 -12.99 -23.61 -2.36
CA VAL A 110 -14.30 -24.24 -2.58
C VAL A 110 -15.08 -23.48 -3.67
N LEU A 111 -14.97 -22.15 -3.67
CA LEU A 111 -15.65 -21.29 -4.63
C LEU A 111 -14.81 -21.05 -5.89
N TYR A 112 -13.49 -20.95 -5.76
CA TYR A 112 -12.58 -20.66 -6.87
C TYR A 112 -11.56 -21.77 -7.05
N ARG A 113 -11.32 -22.20 -8.29
CA ARG A 113 -10.22 -23.11 -8.61
C ARG A 113 -8.89 -22.38 -8.55
N LYS A 114 -7.80 -23.15 -8.50
CA LYS A 114 -6.46 -22.57 -8.52
C LYS A 114 -6.22 -21.78 -9.82
N GLY A 115 -5.98 -20.48 -9.68
CA GLY A 115 -5.77 -19.55 -10.80
C GLY A 115 -7.05 -19.06 -11.48
N GLU A 116 -8.22 -19.35 -10.92
CA GLU A 116 -9.48 -18.76 -11.33
C GLU A 116 -9.66 -17.40 -10.66
N HIS A 117 -10.09 -16.39 -11.41
CA HIS A 117 -10.39 -15.04 -10.90
C HIS A 117 -11.74 -14.58 -11.46
N PRO A 118 -12.54 -13.84 -10.68
CA PRO A 118 -13.75 -13.21 -11.18
C PRO A 118 -13.40 -12.10 -12.19
N ASP A 119 -14.34 -11.81 -13.09
CA ASP A 119 -14.23 -10.63 -13.94
C ASP A 119 -14.22 -9.36 -13.06
N HIS A 120 -13.16 -8.56 -13.19
CA HIS A 120 -12.98 -7.33 -12.43
C HIS A 120 -12.53 -6.20 -13.36
N CYS A 121 -13.25 -5.07 -13.34
CA CYS A 121 -12.98 -3.93 -14.21
C CYS A 121 -13.05 -2.63 -13.42
N VAL A 122 -11.96 -1.86 -13.45
CA VAL A 122 -11.87 -0.57 -12.80
C VAL A 122 -11.88 0.54 -13.84
N VAL A 123 -12.86 1.44 -13.76
CA VAL A 123 -12.97 2.58 -14.68
C VAL A 123 -12.94 3.88 -13.90
N ILE A 124 -12.04 4.77 -14.31
CA ILE A 124 -11.86 6.10 -13.74
C ILE A 124 -11.98 7.12 -14.88
N LYS A 125 -12.97 8.00 -14.78
CA LYS A 125 -13.19 9.09 -15.75
C LYS A 125 -13.07 10.44 -15.07
N TYR A 126 -12.30 11.33 -15.66
CA TYR A 126 -12.21 12.71 -15.19
C TYR A 126 -13.41 13.52 -15.66
N MET A 127 -14.21 14.01 -14.71
CA MET A 127 -15.39 14.83 -14.97
C MET A 127 -15.26 16.16 -14.21
N PRO A 128 -14.85 17.27 -14.87
CA PRO A 128 -14.62 18.55 -14.20
C PRO A 128 -15.82 19.05 -13.39
N ALA A 129 -17.04 18.76 -13.86
CA ALA A 129 -18.28 19.23 -13.25
C ALA A 129 -18.53 18.70 -11.83
N VAL A 130 -17.93 17.57 -11.42
CA VAL A 130 -18.13 17.02 -10.08
C VAL A 130 -17.12 17.53 -9.06
N GLY A 131 -16.04 18.18 -9.50
CA GLY A 131 -15.00 18.69 -8.59
C GLY A 131 -14.42 17.59 -7.70
N ASP A 132 -14.34 17.86 -6.39
CA ASP A 132 -13.87 16.89 -5.37
C ASP A 132 -14.92 15.83 -5.00
N ASN A 133 -16.16 15.96 -5.48
CA ASN A 133 -17.23 14.99 -5.26
C ASN A 133 -17.05 13.79 -6.20
N LYS A 134 -16.19 12.86 -5.81
CA LYS A 134 -16.03 11.59 -6.50
C LYS A 134 -17.33 10.80 -6.45
N ARG A 135 -17.68 10.21 -7.60
CA ARG A 135 -18.80 9.29 -7.74
C ARG A 135 -18.24 7.90 -8.02
N ALA A 136 -18.44 6.98 -7.10
CA ALA A 136 -18.11 5.57 -7.27
C ALA A 136 -19.41 4.79 -7.57
N LEU A 137 -19.35 3.95 -8.59
CA LEU A 137 -20.43 3.06 -8.97
C LEU A 137 -19.83 1.68 -9.11
N ASP A 138 -20.29 0.75 -8.29
CA ASP A 138 -19.78 -0.61 -8.21
C ASP A 138 -20.94 -1.57 -8.43
N GLU A 139 -20.71 -2.64 -9.20
CA GLU A 139 -21.68 -3.71 -9.41
C GLU A 139 -21.03 -5.04 -9.10
N TYR A 140 -21.57 -5.75 -8.11
CA TYR A 140 -21.13 -7.08 -7.72
C TYR A 140 -22.13 -8.08 -8.24
N TYR A 141 -21.65 -9.03 -9.02
CA TYR A 141 -22.42 -10.13 -9.55
C TYR A 141 -21.87 -11.45 -8.99
N ALA A 142 -22.73 -12.23 -8.33
CA ALA A 142 -22.34 -13.48 -7.69
C ALA A 142 -23.29 -14.62 -8.07
N GLU A 143 -22.73 -15.82 -8.24
CA GLU A 143 -23.49 -17.06 -8.33
C GLU A 143 -23.75 -17.61 -6.93
N ILE A 144 -24.99 -18.01 -6.66
CA ILE A 144 -25.47 -18.55 -5.39
C ILE A 144 -26.09 -19.95 -5.61
N PHE A 145 -26.66 -20.52 -4.54
CA PHE A 145 -27.17 -21.90 -4.54
C PHE A 145 -28.11 -22.21 -5.73
N LEU A 146 -27.97 -23.42 -6.29
CA LEU A 146 -28.74 -23.93 -7.44
C LEU A 146 -28.63 -23.08 -8.72
N GLY A 147 -27.47 -22.45 -8.95
CA GLY A 147 -27.26 -21.59 -10.12
C GLY A 147 -28.07 -20.29 -10.07
N GLY A 148 -28.58 -19.92 -8.88
CA GLY A 148 -29.18 -18.60 -8.68
C GLY A 148 -28.11 -17.51 -8.80
N HIS A 149 -28.53 -16.27 -9.05
CA HIS A 149 -27.62 -15.14 -9.19
C HIS A 149 -28.04 -13.99 -8.27
N GLN A 150 -27.06 -13.33 -7.67
CA GLN A 150 -27.24 -12.16 -6.84
C GLN A 150 -26.48 -10.98 -7.44
N THR A 151 -27.16 -9.86 -7.62
CA THR A 151 -26.55 -8.60 -8.05
C THR A 151 -26.68 -7.56 -6.95
N ILE A 152 -25.59 -6.89 -6.62
CA ILE A 152 -25.54 -5.77 -5.68
C ILE A 152 -24.94 -4.58 -6.41
N SER A 153 -25.74 -3.53 -6.61
CA SER A 153 -25.26 -2.26 -7.17
C SER A 153 -25.10 -1.24 -6.05
N ILE A 154 -23.91 -0.65 -5.93
CA ILE A 154 -23.57 0.35 -4.93
C ILE A 154 -23.25 1.65 -5.65
N PHE A 155 -23.86 2.75 -5.18
CA PHE A 155 -23.54 4.09 -5.64
C PHE A 155 -23.11 4.93 -4.44
N ASN A 156 -21.91 5.49 -4.51
CA ASN A 156 -21.35 6.30 -3.44
C ASN A 156 -20.89 7.66 -3.97
N VAL A 157 -21.22 8.71 -3.24
CA VAL A 157 -20.74 10.07 -3.50
C VAL A 157 -19.86 10.45 -2.31
N CYS A 158 -18.62 10.81 -2.59
CA CYS A 158 -17.64 11.11 -1.57
C CYS A 158 -16.85 12.36 -1.94
N GLU A 159 -16.59 13.20 -0.96
CA GLU A 159 -15.54 14.21 -1.08
C GLU A 159 -14.20 13.52 -0.81
N ASP A 160 -13.42 13.30 -1.88
CA ASP A 160 -12.15 12.56 -1.81
C ASP A 160 -11.19 13.21 -0.80
N SER A 161 -11.17 14.54 -0.73
CA SER A 161 -10.30 15.26 0.20
C SER A 161 -10.74 15.09 1.66
N LEU A 162 -12.04 15.05 1.94
CA LEU A 162 -12.55 14.84 3.30
C LEU A 162 -12.35 13.40 3.78
N LEU A 163 -12.38 12.42 2.88
CA LEU A 163 -12.04 11.04 3.22
C LEU A 163 -10.54 10.84 3.43
N ALA A 164 -9.69 11.49 2.63
CA ALA A 164 -8.24 11.34 2.72
C ALA A 164 -7.63 12.04 3.95
N SER A 165 -8.16 13.20 4.33
CA SER A 165 -7.60 14.02 5.42
C SER A 165 -7.46 13.31 6.77
N PRO A 166 -8.47 12.61 7.31
CA PRO A 166 -8.31 11.85 8.55
C PRO A 166 -7.33 10.69 8.41
N LEU A 167 -7.29 10.00 7.27
CA LEU A 167 -6.33 8.91 7.02
C LEU A 167 -4.88 9.41 7.07
N ILE A 168 -4.62 10.61 6.55
CA ILE A 168 -3.31 11.26 6.63
C ILE A 168 -2.90 11.50 8.09
N ILE A 169 -3.85 11.97 8.91
CA ILE A 169 -3.62 12.24 10.32
C ILE A 169 -3.31 10.92 11.05
N ASP A 170 -4.10 9.88 10.80
CA ASP A 170 -3.91 8.57 11.44
C ASP A 170 -2.56 7.95 11.05
N LEU A 171 -2.18 7.99 9.78
CA LEU A 171 -0.87 7.51 9.31
C LEU A 171 0.29 8.24 10.02
N ALA A 172 0.21 9.56 10.12
CA ALA A 172 1.24 10.35 10.79
C ALA A 172 1.33 10.01 12.28
N ILE A 173 0.19 9.83 12.96
CA ILE A 173 0.12 9.47 14.38
C ILE A 173 0.67 8.06 14.61
N VAL A 174 0.25 7.08 13.82
CA VAL A 174 0.69 5.68 13.97
C VAL A 174 2.17 5.54 13.65
N ALA A 175 2.66 6.17 12.58
CA ALA A 175 4.09 6.14 12.26
C ALA A 175 4.94 6.81 13.36
N GLU A 176 4.48 7.93 13.92
CA GLU A 176 5.16 8.56 15.07
C GLU A 176 5.14 7.63 16.30
N MET A 177 4.02 6.98 16.59
CA MET A 177 3.91 6.03 17.69
C MET A 177 4.86 4.84 17.51
N MET A 178 4.97 4.28 16.30
CA MET A 178 5.89 3.18 16.01
C MET A 178 7.35 3.59 16.24
N THR A 179 7.71 4.86 16.03
CA THR A 179 9.07 5.36 16.34
C THR A 179 9.41 5.36 17.83
N ARG A 180 8.40 5.30 18.70
CA ARG A 180 8.57 5.31 20.16
C ARG A 180 8.50 3.92 20.80
N ILE A 181 8.01 2.92 20.06
CA ILE A 181 7.84 1.57 20.57
C ILE A 181 9.12 0.78 20.32
N SER A 182 9.56 0.08 21.36
CA SER A 182 10.64 -0.90 21.27
C SER A 182 10.23 -2.16 21.99
N TRP A 183 10.74 -3.30 21.55
CA TRP A 183 10.39 -4.60 22.07
C TRP A 183 11.64 -5.46 22.23
N LYS A 184 11.54 -6.51 23.05
CA LYS A 184 12.59 -7.52 23.19
C LYS A 184 11.95 -8.90 23.40
N THR A 185 12.60 -9.94 22.90
CA THR A 185 12.28 -11.31 23.29
C THR A 185 12.81 -11.59 24.70
N GLU A 186 12.25 -12.59 25.39
CA GLU A 186 12.77 -13.02 26.71
C GLU A 186 14.25 -13.41 26.68
N SER A 187 14.72 -13.89 25.53
CA SER A 187 16.10 -14.30 25.28
C SER A 187 17.05 -13.16 24.87
N ALA A 188 16.55 -11.96 24.60
CA ALA A 188 17.35 -10.84 24.10
C ALA A 188 17.73 -9.86 25.22
N ASN A 189 18.99 -9.42 25.19
CA ASN A 189 19.49 -8.43 26.14
C ASN A 189 19.09 -6.99 25.78
N ASP A 190 18.97 -6.69 24.48
CA ASP A 190 18.73 -5.34 23.98
C ASP A 190 17.31 -5.19 23.39
N TYR A 191 16.74 -4.00 23.56
CA TYR A 191 15.50 -3.61 22.91
C TYR A 191 15.75 -3.31 21.44
N LYS A 192 14.84 -3.78 20.58
CA LYS A 192 14.85 -3.53 19.13
C LYS A 192 13.61 -2.75 18.72
N GLY A 193 13.75 -1.96 17.66
CA GLY A 193 12.62 -1.35 16.98
C GLY A 193 11.87 -2.35 16.11
N PHE A 194 10.83 -1.87 15.44
CA PHE A 194 10.17 -2.61 14.36
C PHE A 194 11.05 -2.66 13.11
N GLN A 195 10.67 -3.51 12.15
CA GLN A 195 11.25 -3.49 10.80
C GLN A 195 11.02 -2.12 10.14
N SER A 196 11.92 -1.74 9.22
CA SER A 196 11.85 -0.46 8.50
C SER A 196 10.55 -0.31 7.71
N VAL A 197 10.03 -1.39 7.12
CA VAL A 197 8.72 -1.40 6.45
C VAL A 197 7.61 -1.57 7.49
N LEU A 198 6.80 -0.52 7.68
CA LEU A 198 5.71 -0.51 8.66
C LEU A 198 4.41 -1.12 8.09
N SER A 199 4.34 -2.44 8.00
CA SER A 199 3.14 -3.16 7.52
C SER A 199 1.88 -2.92 8.36
N ILE A 200 2.00 -2.42 9.59
CA ILE A 200 0.84 -2.00 10.41
C ILE A 200 0.03 -0.86 9.78
N LEU A 201 0.64 -0.08 8.87
CA LEU A 201 -0.03 1.01 8.17
C LEU A 201 -0.96 0.51 7.04
N SER A 202 -0.89 -0.77 6.69
CA SER A 202 -1.72 -1.47 5.68
C SER A 202 -3.20 -1.18 5.79
N TYR A 203 -3.73 -1.08 7.01
CA TYR A 203 -5.13 -0.77 7.26
C TYR A 203 -5.61 0.50 6.51
N MET A 204 -4.74 1.51 6.42
CA MET A 204 -5.01 2.82 5.85
C MET A 204 -4.56 2.95 4.38
N LEU A 205 -3.80 1.98 3.89
CA LEU A 205 -3.23 1.95 2.55
C LEU A 205 -3.99 0.94 1.67
N LYS A 206 -3.79 1.00 0.35
CA LYS A 206 -4.42 0.06 -0.60
C LYS A 206 -3.49 -1.04 -1.07
N HIS A 207 -2.22 -0.72 -1.16
CA HIS A 207 -1.18 -1.64 -1.53
C HIS A 207 -0.15 -1.62 -0.42
N ASP A 208 0.39 -2.76 -0.04
CA ASP A 208 1.45 -2.82 0.96
C ASP A 208 2.77 -3.19 0.32
N LEU A 209 3.83 -2.60 0.83
CA LEU A 209 5.18 -3.04 0.51
C LEU A 209 5.40 -4.44 1.07
N PRO A 210 5.80 -5.42 0.25
CA PRO A 210 6.15 -6.73 0.74
C PRO A 210 7.38 -6.59 1.64
N SER A 211 7.22 -6.82 2.94
CA SER A 211 8.36 -7.26 3.75
C SER A 211 8.65 -8.71 3.36
N PHE A 212 9.93 -9.00 3.10
CA PHE A 212 10.41 -10.31 2.63
C PHE A 212 9.64 -11.49 3.28
N ASP A 213 9.04 -12.32 2.43
CA ASP A 213 8.32 -13.59 2.74
C ASP A 213 7.00 -13.52 3.53
N ILE A 214 6.36 -12.36 3.70
CA ILE A 214 5.03 -12.28 4.33
C ILE A 214 3.95 -11.98 3.28
N HIS A 215 3.02 -12.93 3.07
CA HIS A 215 1.78 -12.65 2.33
C HIS A 215 0.92 -11.69 3.16
N ILE A 216 0.68 -10.50 2.62
CA ILE A 216 -0.03 -9.42 3.32
C ILE A 216 -1.53 -9.54 3.03
N GLU A 217 -2.35 -9.59 4.08
CA GLU A 217 -3.82 -9.66 3.94
C GLU A 217 -4.40 -8.27 3.67
N THR A 218 -4.82 -8.00 2.44
CA THR A 218 -5.37 -6.70 2.02
C THR A 218 -6.80 -6.41 2.54
N THR A 219 -7.46 -7.39 3.16
CA THR A 219 -8.86 -7.28 3.58
C THR A 219 -9.00 -7.07 5.09
N LEU A 220 -9.49 -5.87 5.47
CA LEU A 220 -9.80 -5.41 6.83
C LEU A 220 -10.51 -6.43 7.74
N LEU A 221 -11.31 -7.33 7.15
CA LEU A 221 -12.14 -8.31 7.85
C LEU A 221 -11.55 -9.72 7.90
N VAL A 222 -10.59 -10.06 7.02
CA VAL A 222 -10.05 -11.42 6.98
C VAL A 222 -9.05 -11.67 8.09
N THR A 223 -8.25 -10.68 8.48
CA THR A 223 -7.38 -10.79 9.65
C THR A 223 -8.17 -11.03 10.93
N LEU A 224 -9.31 -10.36 11.10
CA LEU A 224 -10.22 -10.58 12.23
C LEU A 224 -10.91 -11.95 12.16
N ALA A 225 -11.35 -12.39 10.97
CA ALA A 225 -12.01 -13.68 10.78
C ALA A 225 -11.06 -14.88 10.95
N ASN A 226 -9.81 -14.77 10.47
CA ASN A 226 -8.78 -15.79 10.61
C ASN A 226 -8.32 -15.91 12.07
N HIS A 227 -8.21 -14.79 12.79
CA HIS A 227 -7.91 -14.81 14.24
C HIS A 227 -9.05 -15.41 15.07
N TYR A 228 -10.31 -15.20 14.65
CA TYR A 228 -11.48 -15.83 15.29
C TYR A 228 -11.53 -17.35 15.06
N ARG A 229 -11.13 -17.83 13.86
CA ARG A 229 -11.04 -19.28 13.58
C ARG A 229 -9.95 -19.98 14.39
N ALA A 230 -8.81 -19.34 14.61
CA ALA A 230 -7.70 -19.93 15.37
C ALA A 230 -8.03 -20.15 16.87
N ASN A 231 -8.95 -19.37 17.44
CA ASN A 231 -9.33 -19.46 18.86
C ASN A 231 -10.55 -20.35 19.15
N HIS A 232 -11.28 -20.81 18.14
CA HIS A 232 -12.49 -21.64 18.31
C HIS A 232 -12.35 -23.10 17.87
N TYR A 233 -11.15 -23.52 17.45
CA TYR A 233 -10.79 -24.92 17.18
C TYR A 233 -9.58 -25.36 18.05
N ARG A 234 -9.67 -25.13 19.36
CA ARG A 234 -8.90 -25.85 20.37
C ARG A 234 -9.84 -26.48 21.37
#